data_AF-A0A534P1J6-F1
#
_entry.id   AF-A0A534P1J6-F1
#
_cell.length_a   1.000
_cell.length_b   1.000
_cell.length_c   1.000
_cell.angle_alpha   90.00
_cell.angle_beta   90.00
_cell.angle_gamma   90.00
#
_symmetry.space_group_name_H-M   'P 1'
#
loop_
_entity.id
_entity.type
_entity.pdbx_description
1 polymer ?
#
loop_
_entity_poly.entity_id
_entity_poly.type
_entity_poly.pdbx_seq_one_letter_code
_entity_poly.pdbx_strand_id
1 'polypeptide(L)'
;MRSSASPAARSSSTSSSRVSRAVAWVGGAVLRREPYRLLFPLGALLAWAGVLPWLFFAFRLRGIYEPVTGVLAYRSFLHPLAELDGFLGCFAAGVILTALRPPPARWQIVVAAVAPLISATCAAIGQWQLGQVASLALLAVMLQFTLRRLSRPLSPSLLWIAFGFLMGAGGAAVAEVAATRGSSWFWVHEMGRDLVIQGLFTGLAVGAGRVMRTGDRAHP
;
A
#
# COMPACT_ATOMS: atom_id res chain seq x y z
N MET A 1 -43.06 14.20 -57.10
CA MET A 1 -42.96 13.61 -55.74
C MET A 1 -41.53 13.79 -55.25
N ARG A 2 -41.29 14.68 -54.27
CA ARG A 2 -39.98 14.88 -53.63
C ARG A 2 -39.94 14.05 -52.35
N SER A 3 -39.01 13.11 -52.26
CA SER A 3 -38.73 12.35 -51.02
C SER A 3 -37.60 13.04 -50.26
N SER A 4 -37.95 13.61 -49.10
CA SER A 4 -37.01 14.16 -48.12
C SER A 4 -36.51 13.05 -47.20
N ALA A 5 -35.26 12.60 -47.39
CA ALA A 5 -34.59 11.74 -46.42
C ALA A 5 -33.92 12.61 -45.33
N SER A 6 -34.35 12.41 -44.08
CA SER A 6 -33.84 13.09 -42.89
C SER A 6 -32.50 12.50 -42.43
N PRO A 7 -31.43 13.29 -42.19
CA PRO A 7 -30.17 12.79 -41.67
C PRO A 7 -30.05 13.10 -40.17
N ALA A 8 -30.50 12.20 -39.29
CA ALA A 8 -30.32 12.38 -37.85
C ALA A 8 -30.19 11.05 -37.10
N ALA A 9 -29.02 10.39 -37.16
CA ALA A 9 -28.70 9.27 -36.26
C ALA A 9 -27.20 8.86 -36.20
N ARG A 10 -26.23 9.79 -36.25
CA ARG A 10 -24.78 9.42 -36.17
C ARG A 10 -23.91 10.22 -35.20
N SER A 11 -24.47 11.09 -34.35
CA SER A 11 -23.66 11.98 -33.49
C SER A 11 -23.56 11.59 -32.01
N SER A 12 -24.34 10.63 -31.51
CA SER A 12 -24.42 10.33 -30.07
C SER A 12 -23.31 9.39 -29.56
N SER A 13 -22.86 8.42 -30.35
CA SER A 13 -21.88 7.39 -29.90
C SER A 13 -20.44 7.93 -29.80
N THR A 14 -20.07 8.89 -30.65
CA THR A 14 -18.73 9.50 -30.68
C THR A 14 -18.53 10.54 -29.59
N SER A 15 -19.61 11.11 -29.07
CA SER A 15 -19.58 12.07 -27.95
C SER A 15 -19.32 11.33 -26.63
N SER A 16 -20.10 10.27 -26.35
CA SER A 16 -19.97 9.46 -25.14
C SER A 16 -18.57 8.86 -24.96
N SER A 17 -18.01 8.24 -26.02
CA SER A 17 -16.66 7.63 -25.95
C SER A 17 -15.51 8.63 -25.77
N ARG A 18 -15.71 9.91 -26.11
CA ARG A 18 -14.72 10.97 -25.87
C ARG A 18 -14.83 11.49 -24.45
N VAL A 19 -16.05 11.67 -23.93
CA VAL A 19 -16.29 12.08 -22.54
C VAL A 19 -15.77 11.01 -21.57
N SER A 20 -16.06 9.73 -21.79
CA SER A 20 -15.54 8.64 -20.94
C SER A 20 -14.03 8.56 -20.93
N ARG A 21 -13.38 8.75 -22.09
CA ARG A 21 -11.91 8.81 -22.17
C ARG A 21 -11.35 10.04 -21.46
N ALA A 22 -11.98 11.21 -21.62
CA ALA A 22 -11.55 12.44 -20.95
C ALA A 22 -11.65 12.31 -19.42
N VAL A 23 -12.75 11.77 -18.90
CA VAL A 23 -12.94 11.51 -17.46
C VAL A 23 -11.91 10.50 -16.94
N ALA A 24 -11.66 9.41 -17.66
CA ALA A 24 -10.63 8.43 -17.29
C ALA A 24 -9.22 9.03 -17.31
N TRP A 25 -8.92 9.89 -18.28
CA TRP A 25 -7.65 10.61 -18.37
C TRP A 25 -7.46 11.61 -17.22
N VAL A 26 -8.48 12.40 -16.91
CA VAL A 26 -8.46 13.36 -15.79
C VAL A 26 -8.35 12.60 -14.47
N GLY A 27 -9.15 11.55 -14.26
CA GLY A 27 -9.07 10.69 -13.08
C GLY A 27 -7.69 10.04 -12.92
N GLY A 28 -7.13 9.51 -14.00
CA GLY A 28 -5.77 8.95 -14.01
C GLY A 28 -4.67 9.99 -13.76
N ALA A 29 -4.84 11.22 -14.23
CA ALA A 29 -3.90 12.32 -13.96
C ALA A 29 -3.97 12.80 -12.51
N VAL A 30 -5.17 12.88 -11.93
CA VAL A 30 -5.39 13.19 -10.51
C VAL A 30 -4.80 12.10 -9.64
N LEU A 31 -5.06 10.83 -9.94
CA LEU A 31 -4.54 9.70 -9.15
C LEU A 31 -3.01 9.64 -9.17
N ARG A 32 -2.37 10.07 -10.26
CA ARG A 32 -0.90 10.19 -10.31
C ARG A 32 -0.35 11.32 -9.45
N ARG A 33 -1.12 12.39 -9.24
CA ARG A 33 -0.73 13.54 -8.40
C ARG A 33 -1.06 13.32 -6.93
N GLU A 34 -2.14 12.59 -6.67
CA GLU A 34 -2.70 12.36 -5.35
C GLU A 34 -3.00 10.85 -5.12
N PRO A 35 -1.99 9.96 -5.14
CA PRO A 35 -2.17 8.52 -4.88
C PRO A 35 -2.86 8.20 -3.55
N TYR A 36 -2.68 9.05 -2.53
CA TYR A 36 -3.32 8.87 -1.22
C TYR A 36 -4.86 8.77 -1.30
N ARG A 37 -5.51 9.39 -2.29
CA ARG A 37 -6.98 9.31 -2.46
C ARG A 37 -7.47 7.90 -2.72
N LEU A 38 -6.63 7.03 -3.29
CA LEU A 38 -6.91 5.61 -3.44
C LEU A 38 -6.37 4.81 -2.26
N LEU A 39 -5.11 5.07 -1.91
CA LEU A 39 -4.38 4.22 -0.98
C LEU A 39 -4.89 4.35 0.45
N PHE A 40 -5.32 5.53 0.91
CA PHE A 40 -5.83 5.69 2.28
C PHE A 40 -7.17 4.98 2.49
N PRO A 41 -8.20 5.15 1.63
CA PRO A 41 -9.42 4.36 1.76
C PRO A 41 -9.18 2.85 1.64
N LEU A 42 -8.29 2.44 0.73
CA LEU A 42 -7.93 1.03 0.58
C LEU A 42 -7.31 0.47 1.86
N GLY A 43 -6.35 1.19 2.45
CA GLY A 43 -5.75 0.82 3.72
C GLY A 43 -6.79 0.73 4.84
N ALA A 44 -7.71 1.69 4.92
CA ALA A 44 -8.79 1.66 5.92
C ALA A 44 -9.71 0.44 5.74
N LEU A 45 -10.05 0.08 4.50
CA LEU A 45 -10.83 -1.12 4.21
C LEU A 45 -10.08 -2.40 4.62
N LEU A 46 -8.76 -2.44 4.41
CA LEU A 46 -7.93 -3.58 4.84
C LEU A 46 -7.81 -3.67 6.37
N ALA A 47 -7.67 -2.55 7.09
CA ALA A 47 -7.75 -2.53 8.55
C ALA A 47 -9.09 -3.11 9.04
N TRP A 48 -10.20 -2.65 8.47
CA TRP A 48 -11.52 -3.21 8.79
C TRP A 48 -11.59 -4.71 8.51
N ALA A 49 -11.04 -5.19 7.40
CA ALA A 49 -10.98 -6.63 7.13
C ALA A 49 -10.17 -7.39 8.19
N GLY A 50 -9.12 -6.79 8.74
CA GLY A 50 -8.32 -7.35 9.84
C GLY A 50 -9.02 -7.33 11.20
N VAL A 51 -9.94 -6.39 11.46
CA VAL A 51 -10.58 -6.16 12.77
C VAL A 51 -12.00 -6.73 12.86
N LEU A 52 -12.79 -6.66 11.79
CA LEU A 52 -14.18 -7.14 11.77
C LEU A 52 -14.36 -8.57 12.29
N PRO A 53 -13.50 -9.55 11.96
CA PRO A 53 -13.64 -10.92 12.48
C PRO A 53 -13.63 -10.95 14.02
N TRP A 54 -12.78 -10.13 14.65
CA TRP A 54 -12.69 -10.01 16.11
C TRP A 54 -13.89 -9.32 16.72
N LEU A 55 -14.45 -8.31 16.05
CA LEU A 55 -15.68 -7.66 16.50
C LEU A 55 -16.86 -8.62 16.45
N PHE A 56 -17.03 -9.38 15.36
CA PHE A 56 -18.10 -10.37 15.25
C PHE A 56 -17.99 -11.46 16.31
N PHE A 57 -16.76 -11.90 16.59
CA PHE A 57 -16.47 -12.81 17.70
C PHE A 57 -16.85 -12.19 19.05
N ALA A 58 -16.40 -10.96 19.34
CA ALA A 58 -16.66 -10.27 20.61
C ALA A 58 -18.16 -10.04 20.86
N PHE A 59 -18.92 -9.69 19.82
CA PHE A 59 -20.38 -9.51 19.88
C PHE A 59 -21.18 -10.82 19.81
N ARG A 60 -20.50 -11.99 19.77
CA ARG A 60 -21.12 -13.32 19.68
C ARG A 60 -22.09 -13.48 18.49
N LEU A 61 -21.79 -12.83 17.37
CA LEU A 61 -22.62 -12.85 16.15
C LEU A 61 -22.39 -14.13 15.33
N ARG A 62 -22.75 -15.30 15.90
CA ARG A 62 -22.47 -16.64 15.35
C ARG A 62 -22.83 -16.80 13.88
N GLY A 63 -24.04 -16.42 13.48
CA GLY A 63 -24.49 -16.56 12.09
C GLY A 63 -23.64 -15.82 11.05
N ILE A 64 -22.85 -14.83 11.48
CA ILE A 64 -21.96 -14.05 10.60
C ILE A 64 -20.55 -14.64 10.58
N TYR A 65 -19.99 -15.02 11.74
CA TYR A 65 -18.60 -15.46 11.81
C TYR A 65 -18.41 -16.98 11.65
N GLU A 66 -19.44 -17.80 11.90
CA GLU A 66 -19.40 -19.28 11.82
C GLU A 66 -19.11 -19.82 10.39
N PRO A 67 -19.73 -19.29 9.32
CA PRO A 67 -19.45 -19.75 7.95
C PRO A 67 -18.03 -19.41 7.52
N VAL A 68 -17.52 -18.31 8.04
CA VAL A 68 -16.22 -17.78 7.68
C VAL A 68 -15.15 -18.25 8.65
N THR A 69 -15.47 -18.90 9.77
CA THR A 69 -14.44 -19.38 10.72
C THR A 69 -13.59 -20.48 10.07
N GLY A 70 -14.05 -21.25 9.07
CA GLY A 70 -13.13 -22.12 8.32
C GLY A 70 -11.99 -21.37 7.60
N VAL A 71 -12.24 -20.12 7.20
CA VAL A 71 -11.30 -19.23 6.47
C VAL A 71 -10.66 -18.18 7.40
N LEU A 72 -11.38 -17.77 8.44
CA LEU A 72 -11.09 -16.69 9.40
C LEU A 72 -10.82 -17.19 10.82
N ALA A 73 -10.98 -18.49 11.14
CA ALA A 73 -10.72 -19.02 12.48
C ALA A 73 -9.25 -18.81 12.77
N TYR A 74 -9.00 -17.74 13.50
CA TYR A 74 -7.89 -17.63 14.41
C TYR A 74 -6.52 -17.90 13.78
N ARG A 75 -6.37 -17.58 12.49
CA ARG A 75 -5.06 -17.24 11.97
C ARG A 75 -4.76 -15.88 12.56
N SER A 76 -4.18 -15.88 13.76
CA SER A 76 -3.69 -14.70 14.49
C SER A 76 -2.82 -13.78 13.63
N PHE A 77 -2.42 -14.25 12.44
CA PHE A 77 -1.65 -13.58 11.41
C PHE A 77 -2.47 -12.71 10.43
N LEU A 78 -3.76 -12.97 10.17
CA LEU A 78 -4.55 -12.12 9.27
C LEU A 78 -4.63 -10.69 9.80
N HIS A 79 -4.98 -10.55 11.09
CA HIS A 79 -5.06 -9.25 11.74
C HIS A 79 -3.77 -8.43 11.62
N PRO A 80 -2.61 -8.89 12.11
CA PRO A 80 -1.37 -8.12 12.02
C PRO A 80 -0.91 -7.90 10.58
N LEU A 81 -1.16 -8.82 9.64
CA LEU A 81 -0.79 -8.59 8.23
C LEU A 81 -1.71 -7.57 7.55
N ALA A 82 -3.02 -7.62 7.82
CA ALA A 82 -3.96 -6.62 7.33
C ALA A 82 -3.69 -5.22 7.91
N GLU A 83 -3.22 -5.14 9.16
CA GLU A 83 -2.83 -3.87 9.80
C GLU A 83 -1.46 -3.36 9.30
N LEU A 84 -0.42 -4.21 9.31
CA LEU A 84 0.94 -3.80 8.98
C LEU A 84 1.15 -3.67 7.47
N ASP A 85 0.88 -4.73 6.71
CA ASP A 85 1.11 -4.72 5.25
C ASP A 85 -0.04 -4.04 4.51
N GLY A 86 -1.28 -4.27 4.97
CA GLY A 86 -2.49 -3.69 4.41
C GLY A 86 -2.61 -2.20 4.68
N PHE A 87 -3.05 -1.86 5.88
CA PHE A 87 -3.33 -0.48 6.28
C PHE A 87 -2.07 0.39 6.26
N LEU A 88 -1.03 -0.02 6.99
CA LEU A 88 0.13 0.82 7.19
C LEU A 88 1.04 0.86 5.95
N GLY A 89 1.12 -0.23 5.18
CA GLY A 89 1.73 -0.26 3.85
C GLY A 89 1.06 0.69 2.86
N CYS A 90 -0.28 0.67 2.78
CA CYS A 90 -1.04 1.62 1.98
C CYS A 90 -0.85 3.07 2.44
N PHE A 91 -0.87 3.32 3.76
CA PHE A 91 -0.66 4.66 4.31
C PHE A 91 0.72 5.20 3.97
N ALA A 92 1.78 4.42 4.21
CA ALA A 92 3.15 4.76 3.87
C ALA A 92 3.28 5.11 2.39
N ALA A 93 2.86 4.18 1.51
CA ALA A 93 2.92 4.39 0.08
C ALA A 93 2.10 5.61 -0.37
N GLY A 94 0.91 5.82 0.22
CA GLY A 94 0.07 6.98 -0.03
C GLY A 94 0.76 8.30 0.30
N VAL A 95 1.40 8.40 1.47
CA VAL A 95 2.18 9.58 1.85
C VAL A 95 3.33 9.81 0.89
N ILE A 96 4.14 8.79 0.64
CA ILE A 96 5.40 8.93 -0.11
C ILE A 96 5.17 9.24 -1.57
N LEU A 97 4.28 8.48 -2.22
CA LEU A 97 3.98 8.65 -3.63
C LEU A 97 3.26 9.98 -3.90
N THR A 98 2.62 10.57 -2.89
CA THR A 98 2.00 11.90 -2.99
C THR A 98 2.99 13.02 -2.70
N ALA A 99 3.75 12.90 -1.61
CA ALA A 99 4.61 13.96 -1.10
C ALA A 99 5.82 14.20 -2.00
N LEU A 100 6.41 13.13 -2.53
CA LEU A 100 7.68 13.26 -3.23
C LEU A 100 7.50 13.60 -4.71
N ARG A 101 8.32 14.53 -5.18
CA ARG A 101 8.39 14.93 -6.60
C ARG A 101 9.64 14.36 -7.26
N PRO A 102 9.62 14.10 -8.58
CA PRO A 102 8.45 14.17 -9.48
C PRO A 102 7.43 13.05 -9.21
N PRO A 103 6.17 13.18 -9.73
CA PRO A 103 5.09 12.21 -9.49
C PRO A 103 5.48 10.77 -9.87
N PRO A 104 4.90 9.77 -9.21
CA PRO A 104 5.20 8.36 -9.48
C PRO A 104 4.80 7.90 -10.88
N ALA A 105 5.46 6.84 -11.31
CA ALA A 105 5.04 6.07 -12.48
C ALA A 105 3.74 5.31 -12.16
N ARG A 106 2.90 5.11 -13.17
CA ARG A 106 1.59 4.44 -13.00
C ARG A 106 1.73 3.05 -12.37
N TRP A 107 2.75 2.29 -12.79
CA TRP A 107 2.99 0.95 -12.27
C TRP A 107 3.34 0.95 -10.77
N GLN A 108 3.97 2.00 -10.25
CA GLN A 108 4.29 2.11 -8.82
C GLN A 108 3.04 2.28 -7.98
N ILE A 109 2.04 3.02 -8.49
CA ILE A 109 0.73 3.17 -7.86
C ILE A 109 -0.02 1.82 -7.90
N VAL A 110 0.05 1.11 -9.03
CA VAL A 110 -0.55 -0.22 -9.16
C VAL A 110 0.06 -1.18 -8.14
N VAL A 111 1.39 -1.26 -8.04
CA VAL A 111 2.04 -2.09 -7.03
C VAL A 111 1.63 -1.67 -5.62
N ALA A 112 1.59 -0.36 -5.33
CA ALA A 112 1.19 0.15 -4.02
C ALA A 112 -0.26 -0.18 -3.63
N ALA A 113 -1.16 -0.36 -4.61
CA ALA A 113 -2.54 -0.77 -4.35
C ALA A 113 -2.69 -2.30 -4.29
N VAL A 114 -2.02 -3.01 -5.19
CA VAL A 114 -2.22 -4.45 -5.39
C VAL A 114 -1.43 -5.28 -4.40
N ALA A 115 -0.19 -4.90 -4.06
CA ALA A 115 0.63 -5.69 -3.14
C ALA A 115 0.01 -5.84 -1.73
N PRO A 116 -0.52 -4.78 -1.09
CA PRO A 116 -1.25 -4.90 0.18
C PRO A 116 -2.47 -5.83 0.10
N LEU A 117 -3.22 -5.75 -1.00
CA LEU A 117 -4.37 -6.62 -1.26
C LEU A 117 -3.96 -8.09 -1.39
N ILE A 118 -2.89 -8.35 -2.14
CA ILE A 118 -2.34 -9.70 -2.29
C ILE A 118 -1.86 -10.23 -0.93
N SER A 119 -1.14 -9.43 -0.15
CA SER A 119 -0.66 -9.85 1.19
C SER A 119 -1.83 -10.22 2.11
N ALA A 120 -2.82 -9.34 2.26
CA ALA A 120 -3.99 -9.60 3.10
C ALA A 120 -4.82 -10.81 2.61
N THR A 121 -4.99 -10.95 1.29
CA THR A 121 -5.73 -12.09 0.72
C THR A 121 -4.99 -13.40 0.95
N CYS A 122 -3.67 -13.41 0.71
CA CYS A 122 -2.82 -14.56 0.97
C CYS A 122 -2.85 -14.95 2.45
N ALA A 123 -2.86 -13.98 3.36
CA ALA A 123 -3.00 -14.22 4.79
C ALA A 123 -4.34 -14.89 5.14
N ALA A 124 -5.43 -14.47 4.49
CA ALA A 124 -6.75 -15.06 4.69
C ALA A 124 -6.84 -16.52 4.20
N ILE A 125 -6.19 -16.86 3.09
CA ILE A 125 -6.21 -18.23 2.53
C ILE A 125 -5.01 -19.09 2.97
N GLY A 126 -4.08 -18.53 3.72
CA GLY A 126 -2.93 -19.25 4.26
C GLY A 126 -1.71 -19.41 3.35
N GLN A 127 -1.60 -18.61 2.29
CA GLN A 127 -0.50 -18.63 1.34
C GLN A 127 0.62 -17.67 1.78
N TRP A 128 1.25 -17.97 2.91
CA TRP A 128 2.13 -17.06 3.63
C TRP A 128 3.30 -16.53 2.80
N GLN A 129 3.96 -17.41 2.05
CA GLN A 129 5.12 -17.07 1.24
C GLN A 129 4.74 -16.09 0.12
N LEU A 130 3.58 -16.28 -0.51
CA LEU A 130 3.09 -15.36 -1.55
C LEU A 130 2.76 -13.98 -0.97
N GLY A 131 2.16 -13.94 0.22
CA GLY A 131 1.89 -12.68 0.92
C GLY A 131 3.18 -11.93 1.25
N GLN A 132 4.17 -12.63 1.79
CA GLN A 132 5.47 -12.05 2.14
C GLN A 132 6.20 -11.51 0.90
N VAL A 133 6.17 -12.24 -0.23
CA VAL A 133 6.74 -11.77 -1.50
C VAL A 133 6.06 -10.47 -1.97
N ALA A 134 4.74 -10.36 -1.83
CA ALA A 134 4.02 -9.13 -2.16
C ALA A 134 4.45 -7.95 -1.27
N SER A 135 4.57 -8.17 0.04
CA SER A 135 5.01 -7.15 1.00
C SER A 135 6.46 -6.69 0.73
N LEU A 136 7.36 -7.64 0.43
CA LEU A 136 8.74 -7.33 0.04
C LEU A 136 8.79 -6.55 -1.27
N ALA A 137 7.96 -6.89 -2.26
CA ALA A 137 7.88 -6.14 -3.51
C ALA A 137 7.42 -4.69 -3.28
N LEU A 138 6.43 -4.48 -2.39
CA LEU A 138 6.01 -3.14 -2.00
C LEU A 138 7.15 -2.35 -1.38
N LEU A 139 7.83 -2.91 -0.37
CA LEU A 139 8.95 -2.27 0.31
C LEU A 139 10.08 -1.93 -0.67
N ALA A 140 10.44 -2.86 -1.56
CA ALA A 140 11.48 -2.64 -2.56
C ALA A 140 11.13 -1.51 -3.52
N VAL A 141 9.88 -1.44 -4.00
CA VAL A 141 9.43 -0.38 -4.91
C VAL A 141 9.40 0.98 -4.20
N MET A 142 8.94 1.04 -2.95
CA MET A 142 8.94 2.29 -2.17
C MET A 142 10.35 2.74 -1.80
N LEU A 143 11.24 1.82 -1.43
CA LEU A 143 12.65 2.11 -1.18
C LEU A 143 13.31 2.65 -2.44
N GLN A 144 13.18 1.96 -3.56
CA GLN A 144 13.72 2.40 -4.85
C GLN A 144 13.18 3.78 -5.25
N PHE A 145 11.87 4.00 -5.09
CA PHE A 145 11.23 5.28 -5.38
C PHE A 145 11.81 6.41 -4.53
N THR A 146 12.01 6.16 -3.24
CA THR A 146 12.55 7.10 -2.27
C THR A 146 14.02 7.40 -2.57
N LEU A 147 14.86 6.36 -2.70
CA LEU A 147 16.30 6.49 -2.97
C LEU A 147 16.60 7.29 -4.24
N ARG A 148 15.81 7.09 -5.31
CA ARG A 148 15.95 7.86 -6.56
C ARG A 148 15.63 9.36 -6.41
N ARG A 149 15.06 9.78 -5.28
CA ARG A 149 14.66 11.16 -4.97
C ARG A 149 15.47 11.77 -3.83
N LEU A 150 16.47 11.06 -3.31
CA LEU A 150 17.48 11.68 -2.45
C LEU A 150 18.38 12.57 -3.32
N SER A 151 18.02 13.85 -3.44
CA SER A 151 18.84 14.90 -4.02
C SER A 151 19.47 15.75 -2.92
N ARG A 152 20.65 16.33 -3.19
CA ARG A 152 21.28 17.28 -2.26
C ARG A 152 20.69 18.70 -2.45
N PRO A 153 20.55 19.50 -1.37
CA PRO A 153 20.77 19.12 0.03
C PRO A 153 19.70 18.12 0.51
N LEU A 154 20.12 17.16 1.34
CA LEU A 154 19.26 16.07 1.77
C LEU A 154 18.14 16.62 2.68
N SER A 155 16.88 16.45 2.29
CA SER A 155 15.76 16.73 3.19
C SER A 155 15.82 15.76 4.38
N PRO A 156 15.82 16.25 5.63
CA PRO A 156 15.74 15.39 6.80
C PRO A 156 14.52 14.47 6.78
N SER A 157 13.41 14.93 6.21
CA SER A 157 12.18 14.15 6.05
C SER A 157 12.41 12.95 5.13
N LEU A 158 13.07 13.17 3.99
CA LEU A 158 13.45 12.11 3.05
C LEU A 158 14.43 11.11 3.67
N LEU A 159 15.36 11.57 4.49
CA LEU A 159 16.30 10.69 5.19
C LEU A 159 15.58 9.74 6.13
N TRP A 160 14.65 10.24 6.95
CA TRP A 160 13.86 9.38 7.84
C TRP A 160 13.01 8.36 7.08
N ILE A 161 12.39 8.77 5.97
CA ILE A 161 11.63 7.86 5.10
C ILE A 161 12.56 6.78 4.51
N ALA A 162 13.73 7.18 3.99
CA ALA A 162 14.70 6.26 3.42
C ALA A 162 15.26 5.28 4.47
N PHE A 163 15.64 5.77 5.65
CA PHE A 163 16.08 4.94 6.76
C PHE A 163 14.97 3.99 7.22
N GLY A 164 13.71 4.45 7.27
CA GLY A 164 12.55 3.60 7.52
C GLY A 164 12.50 2.40 6.58
N PHE A 165 12.54 2.64 5.26
CA PHE A 165 12.54 1.54 4.29
C PHE A 165 13.80 0.67 4.32
N LEU A 166 14.97 1.25 4.60
CA LEU A 166 16.20 0.48 4.76
C LEU A 166 16.11 -0.45 5.98
N MET A 167 15.56 0.02 7.09
CA MET A 167 15.28 -0.81 8.27
C MET A 167 14.22 -1.86 7.98
N GLY A 168 13.15 -1.53 7.25
CA GLY A 168 12.13 -2.50 6.84
C GLY A 168 12.68 -3.59 5.91
N ALA A 169 13.27 -3.21 4.77
CA ALA A 169 13.79 -4.16 3.81
C ALA A 169 15.01 -4.92 4.36
N GLY A 170 15.92 -4.23 5.04
CA GLY A 170 17.11 -4.82 5.66
C GLY A 170 16.74 -5.73 6.83
N GLY A 171 15.81 -5.31 7.68
CA GLY A 171 15.28 -6.13 8.78
C GLY A 171 14.63 -7.41 8.28
N ALA A 172 13.83 -7.34 7.22
CA ALA A 172 13.22 -8.51 6.60
C ALA A 172 14.27 -9.48 6.03
N ALA A 173 15.30 -8.97 5.35
CA ALA A 173 16.40 -9.79 4.84
C ALA A 173 17.21 -10.45 5.97
N VAL A 174 17.50 -9.71 7.04
CA VAL A 174 18.20 -10.22 8.23
C VAL A 174 17.37 -11.31 8.91
N ALA A 175 16.06 -11.09 9.09
CA ALA A 175 15.16 -12.06 9.71
C ALA A 175 15.09 -13.38 8.92
N GLU A 176 15.01 -13.28 7.59
CA GLU A 176 14.93 -14.44 6.69
C GLU A 176 16.25 -15.23 6.71
N VAL A 177 17.40 -14.55 6.58
CA VAL A 177 18.71 -15.21 6.64
C VAL A 177 18.92 -15.90 7.98
N ALA A 178 18.55 -15.24 9.08
CA ALA A 178 18.66 -15.82 10.41
C ALA A 178 17.77 -17.07 10.59
N ALA A 179 16.59 -17.10 9.99
CA ALA A 179 15.69 -18.26 10.04
C ALA A 179 16.33 -19.53 9.43
N THR A 180 17.22 -19.38 8.45
CA THR A 180 17.93 -20.51 7.81
C THR A 180 19.11 -21.06 8.65
N ARG A 181 19.54 -20.33 9.69
CA ARG A 181 20.77 -20.62 10.45
C ARG A 181 20.54 -21.41 11.75
N GLY A 182 19.28 -21.71 12.09
CA GLY A 182 18.91 -22.48 13.28
C GLY A 182 18.80 -21.65 14.57
N SER A 183 18.59 -22.32 15.71
CA SER A 183 18.18 -21.70 16.98
C SER A 183 19.18 -20.71 17.57
N SER A 184 20.48 -20.85 17.31
CA SER A 184 21.51 -19.94 17.81
C SER A 184 21.44 -18.54 17.20
N TRP A 185 20.73 -18.39 16.06
CA TRP A 185 20.51 -17.12 15.37
C TRP A 185 19.12 -16.53 15.64
N PHE A 186 18.35 -17.11 16.56
CA PHE A 186 17.00 -16.62 16.88
C PHE A 186 16.99 -15.14 17.32
N TRP A 187 18.00 -14.70 18.08
CA TRP A 187 18.11 -13.29 18.46
C TRP A 187 18.32 -12.35 17.25
N VAL A 188 19.02 -12.81 16.20
CA VAL A 188 19.20 -12.06 14.94
C VAL A 188 17.88 -11.98 14.19
N HIS A 189 17.10 -13.07 14.21
CA HIS A 189 15.76 -13.10 13.63
C HIS A 189 14.85 -12.08 14.32
N GLU A 190 14.81 -12.07 15.64
CA GLU A 190 14.03 -11.11 16.42
C GLU A 190 14.47 -9.65 16.18
N MET A 191 15.78 -9.40 16.12
CA MET A 191 16.29 -8.07 15.75
C MET A 191 15.82 -7.64 14.35
N GLY A 192 15.85 -8.55 13.36
CA GLY A 192 15.33 -8.28 12.03
C GLY A 192 13.84 -7.97 12.04
N ARG A 193 13.05 -8.74 12.81
CA ARG A 193 11.62 -8.53 13.02
C ARG A 193 11.34 -7.16 13.66
N ASP A 194 12.11 -6.76 14.66
CA ASP A 194 11.97 -5.46 15.32
C ASP A 194 12.33 -4.29 14.40
N LEU A 195 13.32 -4.44 13.52
CA LEU A 195 13.62 -3.44 12.50
C LEU A 195 12.46 -3.25 11.51
N VAL A 196 11.75 -4.33 11.16
CA VAL A 196 10.54 -4.26 10.33
C VAL A 196 9.39 -3.60 11.07
N ILE A 197 9.08 -4.05 12.29
CA ILE A 197 7.89 -3.60 13.02
C ILE A 197 8.09 -2.20 13.62
N GLN A 198 9.27 -1.90 14.16
CA GLN A 198 9.50 -0.64 14.87
C GLN A 198 10.30 0.33 14.00
N GLY A 199 11.38 -0.14 13.37
CA GLY A 199 12.28 0.70 12.58
C GLY A 199 11.58 1.35 11.38
N LEU A 200 10.89 0.54 10.57
CA LEU A 200 10.15 1.01 9.39
C LEU A 200 9.14 2.10 9.77
N PHE A 201 8.24 1.82 10.71
CA PHE A 201 7.16 2.74 11.04
C PHE A 201 7.62 3.96 11.82
N THR A 202 8.67 3.85 12.63
CA THR A 202 9.29 5.02 13.27
C THR A 202 9.85 5.96 12.21
N GLY A 203 10.63 5.45 11.26
CA GLY A 203 11.18 6.27 10.17
C GLY A 203 10.09 6.92 9.31
N LEU A 204 9.03 6.17 9.00
CA LEU A 204 7.90 6.68 8.24
C LEU A 204 7.08 7.72 9.02
N ALA A 205 6.79 7.49 10.30
CA ALA A 205 6.00 8.40 11.12
C ALA A 205 6.74 9.73 11.35
N VAL A 206 8.04 9.67 11.69
CA VAL A 206 8.88 10.86 11.86
C VAL A 206 9.02 11.61 10.53
N GLY A 207 9.30 10.88 9.44
CA GLY A 207 9.43 11.44 8.11
C GLY A 207 8.15 12.11 7.61
N ALA A 208 7.02 11.40 7.68
CA ALA A 208 5.71 11.90 7.27
C ALA A 208 5.25 13.09 8.12
N GLY A 209 5.40 13.01 9.45
CA GLY A 209 5.07 14.12 10.34
C GLY A 209 5.87 15.38 10.04
N ARG A 210 7.13 15.22 9.62
CA ARG A 210 7.98 16.34 9.18
C ARG A 210 7.52 16.90 7.84
N VAL A 211 7.27 16.05 6.83
CA VAL A 211 6.69 16.48 5.54
C VAL A 211 5.41 17.31 5.74
N MET A 212 4.52 16.86 6.64
CA MET A 212 3.25 17.54 6.94
C MET A 212 3.45 18.86 7.70
N ARG A 213 4.41 18.92 8.63
CA ARG A 213 4.67 20.13 9.44
C ARG A 213 5.41 21.21 8.69
N THR A 214 6.49 20.87 7.97
CA THR A 214 7.37 21.89 7.40
C THR A 214 6.95 22.36 6.03
N GLY A 215 5.97 21.72 5.39
CA GLY A 215 5.66 22.06 4.00
C GLY A 215 6.94 22.00 3.18
N ASP A 216 7.62 20.84 3.17
CA ASP A 216 8.65 20.47 2.18
C ASP A 216 7.97 20.40 0.78
N ARG A 217 7.33 21.49 0.37
CA ARG A 217 7.25 21.89 -1.01
C ARG A 217 8.69 22.10 -1.38
N ALA A 218 9.33 21.05 -1.89
CA ALA A 218 10.53 21.20 -2.67
C ALA A 218 10.22 22.28 -3.71
N HIS A 219 10.69 23.49 -3.41
CA HIS A 219 10.80 24.59 -4.32
C HIS A 219 11.48 24.07 -5.59
N PRO A 220 10.99 24.39 -6.80
CA PRO A 220 11.86 25.11 -7.71
C PRO A 220 12.20 26.48 -7.11
#